data_AF-A0A7W3Y176-F1
#
_entry.id   AF-A0A7W3Y176-F1
#
_cell.length_a   1.000
_cell.length_b   1.000
_cell.length_c   1.000
_cell.angle_alpha   90.00
_cell.angle_beta   90.00
_cell.angle_gamma   90.00
#
_symmetry.space_group_name_H-M   'P 1'
#
loop_
_entity.id
_entity.type
_entity.pdbx_description
1 polymer ?
#
loop_
_entity_poly.entity_id
_entity_poly.type
_entity_poly.pdbx_seq_one_letter_code
_entity_poly.pdbx_strand_id
1 'polypeptide(L)' 'MKSFIGRHEVRDHHDYLELSLGTDPDLWLGVEGESPSERAARLDAGLDILADDPDLAPAVVAVITEAIRALNH' A
#
# COMPACT_ATOMS: atom_id res chain seq x y z
N MET A 1 8.70 -13.51 17.95
CA MET A 1 7.32 -13.14 18.33
C MET A 1 6.47 -13.19 17.07
N LYS A 2 5.23 -13.68 17.15
CA LYS A 2 4.28 -13.63 16.03
C LYS A 2 3.45 -12.35 16.18
N SER A 3 3.41 -11.54 15.13
CA SER A 3 2.62 -10.30 15.10
C SER A 3 1.32 -10.55 14.33
N PHE A 4 0.22 -9.94 14.76
CA PHE A 4 -1.09 -10.12 14.15
C PHE A 4 -1.78 -8.78 13.95
N ILE A 5 -2.50 -8.64 12.84
CA ILE A 5 -3.45 -7.56 12.59
C ILE A 5 -4.82 -8.20 12.36
N GLY A 6 -5.77 -7.89 13.25
CA GLY A 6 -7.05 -8.59 13.31
C GLY A 6 -6.87 -10.09 13.58
N ARG A 7 -7.22 -10.92 12.59
CA ARG A 7 -7.08 -12.39 12.65
C ARG A 7 -5.95 -12.94 11.77
N HIS A 8 -5.17 -12.07 11.12
CA HIS A 8 -4.13 -12.44 10.17
C HIS A 8 -2.74 -12.28 10.78
N GLU A 9 -1.86 -13.26 10.55
CA GLU A 9 -0.46 -13.23 10.96
C GLU A 9 0.32 -12.34 10.00
N VAL A 10 1.12 -11.43 10.54
CA VAL A 10 2.08 -10.61 9.80
C VAL A 10 3.36 -11.41 9.64
N ARG A 11 3.66 -11.89 8.42
CA ARG A 11 4.86 -12.71 8.17
C ARG A 11 6.04 -11.88 7.70
N ASP A 12 5.78 -10.78 7.02
CA ASP A 12 6.78 -9.83 6.54
C ASP A 12 6.24 -8.40 6.52
N HIS A 13 7.04 -7.47 5.99
CA HIS A 13 6.65 -6.07 5.88
C HIS A 13 5.52 -5.83 4.88
N HIS A 14 5.38 -6.67 3.86
CA HIS A 14 4.30 -6.55 2.89
C HIS A 14 2.96 -6.90 3.53
N ASP A 15 2.90 -8.03 4.24
CA ASP A 15 1.74 -8.45 5.03
C ASP A 15 1.33 -7.38 6.05
N TYR A 16 2.30 -6.72 6.69
CA TYR A 16 2.02 -5.65 7.63
C TYR A 16 1.29 -4.47 6.96
N LEU A 17 1.76 -4.05 5.79
CA LEU A 17 1.20 -2.91 5.06
C LEU A 17 -0.18 -3.24 4.51
N GLU A 18 -0.34 -4.41 3.89
CA GLU A 18 -1.61 -4.88 3.34
C GLU A 18 -2.69 -4.95 4.42
N LEU A 19 -2.38 -5.59 5.55
CA LEU A 19 -3.33 -5.76 6.65
C LEU A 19 -3.65 -4.45 7.38
N SER A 20 -2.72 -3.49 7.38
CA SER A 20 -2.93 -2.17 8.01
C SER A 20 -3.76 -1.24 7.12
N LEU A 21 -3.57 -1.31 5.81
CA LEU A 21 -4.26 -0.48 4.82
C LEU A 21 -5.62 -1.05 4.42
N GLY A 22 -5.82 -2.37 4.54
CA GLY A 22 -6.97 -3.06 3.96
C GLY A 22 -6.97 -3.06 2.42
N THR A 23 -5.88 -2.61 1.81
CA THR A 23 -5.64 -2.57 0.36
C THR A 23 -4.24 -3.07 0.08
N ASP A 24 -4.04 -3.64 -1.10
CA ASP A 24 -2.75 -4.14 -1.56
C ASP A 24 -1.71 -2.99 -1.60
N PRO A 25 -0.53 -3.10 -0.95
CA PRO A 25 0.52 -2.09 -1.02
C PRO A 25 0.97 -1.75 -2.45
N ASP A 26 0.92 -2.71 -3.37
CA ASP A 26 1.30 -2.52 -4.76
C ASP A 26 0.34 -1.58 -5.50
N LEU A 27 -0.90 -1.44 -5.03
CA LEU A 27 -1.84 -0.43 -5.51
C LEU A 27 -1.24 0.99 -5.39
N TRP A 28 -0.54 1.24 -4.28
CA TRP A 28 0.02 2.55 -3.96
C TRP A 28 1.44 2.72 -4.49
N LEU A 29 2.29 1.70 -4.29
CA LEU A 29 3.72 1.74 -4.63
C LEU A 29 3.98 1.47 -6.11
N GLY A 30 3.07 0.78 -6.78
CA GLY A 30 3.22 0.31 -8.15
C GLY A 30 4.01 -0.99 -8.25
N VAL A 31 3.84 -1.67 -9.40
CA VAL A 31 4.46 -2.97 -9.66
C VAL A 31 5.60 -2.82 -10.66
N GLU A 32 6.70 -3.56 -10.44
CA GLU A 32 7.81 -3.61 -11.38
C GLU A 32 7.35 -4.15 -12.74
N GLY A 33 7.66 -3.42 -13.81
CA GLY A 33 7.28 -3.81 -15.18
C GLY A 33 5.88 -3.39 -15.61
N GLU A 34 5.13 -2.63 -14.80
CA GLU A 34 3.81 -2.10 -15.22
C GLU A 34 3.93 -1.25 -16.50
N SER A 35 3.05 -1.52 -17.46
CA SER A 35 2.91 -0.71 -18.67
C SER A 35 2.35 0.68 -18.34
N PRO A 36 2.50 1.67 -19.23
CA PRO A 36 1.92 3.00 -19.01
C PRO A 36 0.40 2.97 -18.79
N SER A 37 -0.32 2.06 -19.44
CA SER A 37 -1.77 1.88 -19.26
C SER A 37 -2.12 1.25 -17.92
N GLU A 38 -1.37 0.25 -17.47
CA GLU A 38 -1.59 -0.37 -16.16
C GLU A 38 -1.30 0.62 -15.04
N ARG A 39 -0.21 1.40 -15.17
CA ARG A 39 0.10 2.50 -14.26
C ARG A 39 -1.04 3.50 -14.18
N ALA A 40 -1.56 3.93 -15.33
CA ALA A 40 -2.65 4.90 -15.38
C ALA A 40 -3.91 4.35 -14.69
N ALA A 41 -4.30 3.10 -14.98
CA ALA A 41 -5.46 2.45 -14.36
C ALA A 41 -5.30 2.29 -12.84
N ARG A 42 -4.09 1.94 -12.38
CA ARG A 42 -3.77 1.84 -10.95
C ARG A 42 -3.88 3.19 -10.24
N LEU A 43 -3.33 4.25 -10.84
CA LEU A 43 -3.41 5.60 -10.28
C LEU A 43 -4.86 6.10 -10.23
N ASP A 44 -5.65 5.84 -11.27
CA ASP A 44 -7.07 6.15 -11.33
C ASP A 44 -7.85 5.43 -10.22
N ALA A 45 -7.64 4.11 -10.07
CA ALA A 45 -8.25 3.32 -9.01
C ALA A 45 -7.84 3.80 -7.60
N GLY A 46 -6.57 4.17 -7.41
CA GLY A 46 -6.08 4.73 -6.14
C GLY A 46 -6.76 6.07 -5.79
N LEU A 47 -7.02 6.92 -6.80
CA LEU A 47 -7.76 8.17 -6.61
C LEU A 47 -9.23 7.91 -6.27
N ASP A 48 -9.89 6.97 -6.94
CA ASP A 48 -11.26 6.58 -6.65
C ASP A 48 -11.40 6.05 -5.21
N ILE A 49 -10.48 5.19 -4.76
CA ILE A 49 -10.47 4.67 -3.39
C ILE A 49 -10.30 5.79 -2.37
N LEU A 50 -9.42 6.77 -2.61
CA LEU A 50 -9.23 7.92 -1.71
C LEU A 50 -10.42 8.89 -1.74
N ALA A 51 -11.14 8.99 -2.86
CA ALA A 51 -12.36 9.76 -2.94
C ALA A 51 -13.49 9.10 -2.12
N ASP A 52 -13.56 7.77 -2.14
CA ASP A 52 -14.54 6.98 -1.38
C ASP A 52 -14.19 6.89 0.12
N ASP A 53 -12.90 6.79 0.47
CA ASP A 53 -12.41 6.77 1.86
C ASP A 53 -11.24 7.75 2.07
N PRO A 54 -11.53 9.03 2.33
CA PRO A 54 -10.52 10.06 2.58
C PRO A 54 -9.67 9.81 3.84
N ASP A 55 -10.20 9.05 4.81
CA ASP A 55 -9.51 8.76 6.08
C ASP A 55 -8.36 7.76 5.88
N LEU A 56 -8.28 7.11 4.73
CA LEU A 56 -7.18 6.24 4.32
C LEU A 56 -5.89 7.02 3.97
N ALA A 57 -6.00 8.31 3.64
CA ALA A 57 -4.88 9.12 3.15
C ALA A 57 -3.65 9.15 4.10
N PRO A 58 -3.79 9.34 5.43
CA PRO A 58 -2.66 9.29 6.35
C PRO A 58 -1.94 7.93 6.35
N ALA A 59 -2.68 6.83 6.23
CA ALA A 59 -2.10 5.49 6.20
C ALA A 59 -1.30 5.26 4.91
N VAL A 60 -1.83 5.68 3.75
CA VAL A 60 -1.14 5.61 2.46
C VAL A 60 0.16 6.44 2.49
N VAL A 61 0.13 7.65 3.04
CA VAL A 61 1.33 8.49 3.19
C VAL A 61 2.38 7.81 4.08
N ALA A 62 1.97 7.13 5.15
CA ALA A 62 2.89 6.39 6.01
C ALA A 62 3.59 5.25 5.25
N VAL A 63 2.85 4.48 4.46
CA VAL A 63 3.39 3.39 3.62
C VAL A 63 4.41 3.91 2.60
N ILE A 64 4.07 4.98 1.88
CA ILE A 64 4.98 5.61 0.92
C ILE A 64 6.25 6.10 1.62
N THR A 65 6.12 6.68 2.82
CA THR A 65 7.26 7.16 3.61
C THR A 65 8.20 6.01 4.01
N GLU A 66 7.66 4.89 4.47
CA GLU A 66 8.47 3.71 4.83
C GLU A 66 9.13 3.09 3.61
N ALA A 67 8.43 3.01 2.47
CA ALA A 67 9.03 2.56 1.22
C ALA A 67 10.21 3.45 0.79
N ILE A 68 10.06 4.78 0.87
CA ILE A 68 11.16 5.72 0.58
C ILE A 68 12.33 5.53 1.55
N ARG A 69 12.07 5.28 2.84
CA ARG A 69 13.14 5.01 3.82
C ARG A 69 13.90 3.74 3.46
N ALA A 70 13.20 2.66 3.12
CA ALA A 70 13.80 1.38 2.74
C ALA A 70 14.69 1.49 1.48
N LEU A 71 14.35 2.37 0.53
CA LEU A 71 15.14 2.60 -0.68
C LEU A 71 16.43 3.43 -0.44
N ASN A 72 16.54 4.11 0.70
CA ASN A 72 17.67 5.03 1.00
C ASN A 72 18.66 4.44 2.02
N HIS A 73 18.58 3.15 2.32
CA HIS A 73 19.48 2.40 3.21
C HIS A 73 20.20 1.28 2.46
#